data_AF-A0A1M6TNC2-F1
#
_entry.id   AF-A0A1M6TNC2-F1
#
_cell.length_a   1.000
_cell.length_b   1.000
_cell.length_c   1.000
_cell.angle_alpha   90.00
_cell.angle_beta   90.00
_cell.angle_gamma   90.00
#
_symmetry.space_group_name_H-M   'P 1'
#
loop_
_entity.id
_entity.type
_entity.pdbx_description
1 polymer ?
#
loop_
_entity_poly.entity_id
_entity_poly.type
_entity_poly.pdbx_seq_one_letter_code
_entity_poly.pdbx_strand_id
1 'polypeptide(L)'
;MMLSSSVIRFLFALVVTVLLSGGAWAQEVTEEELPTRKVDRKVKEDIRRNQPDKKEISYIYVKDGRKLLYGNRCAIEVTHNMGFEYVLEHRPGQSVKTGWRRFKNNLWVKTKLVFTKGPWWKATVNKRLKECARASGDFRG
;
A
#
# COMPACT_ATOMS: atom_id res chain seq x y z
N MET A 1 -43.02 2.44 32.90
CA MET A 1 -42.69 1.07 32.45
C MET A 1 -41.57 0.55 33.35
N MET A 2 -41.90 -0.32 34.31
CA MET A 2 -40.91 -0.91 35.21
C MET A 2 -40.18 -2.04 34.48
N LEU A 3 -38.87 -1.93 34.27
CA LEU A 3 -38.06 -3.02 33.72
C LEU A 3 -38.06 -4.18 34.72
N SER A 4 -38.44 -5.36 34.25
CA SER A 4 -38.46 -6.60 35.04
C SER A 4 -37.06 -6.91 35.61
N SER A 5 -37.00 -7.34 36.87
CA SER A 5 -35.75 -7.63 37.60
C SER A 5 -34.83 -8.60 36.84
N SER A 6 -35.41 -9.51 36.05
CA SER A 6 -34.67 -10.45 35.21
C SER A 6 -33.89 -9.74 34.09
N VAL A 7 -34.45 -8.68 33.50
CA VAL A 7 -33.80 -7.91 32.42
C VAL A 7 -32.60 -7.11 32.96
N ILE A 8 -32.72 -6.59 34.19
CA ILE A 8 -31.62 -5.87 34.86
C ILE A 8 -30.45 -6.80 35.14
N ARG A 9 -30.71 -8.03 35.62
CA ARG A 9 -29.67 -9.04 35.87
C ARG A 9 -28.95 -9.46 34.59
N PHE A 10 -29.69 -9.62 33.48
CA PHE A 10 -29.11 -9.93 32.18
C PHE A 10 -28.21 -8.80 31.65
N LEU A 11 -28.65 -7.54 31.77
CA LEU A 11 -27.84 -6.39 31.34
C LEU A 11 -26.55 -6.26 32.16
N PHE A 12 -26.62 -6.51 33.48
CA PHE A 12 -25.43 -6.49 34.33
C PHE A 12 -24.42 -7.59 33.95
N ALA A 13 -24.90 -8.82 33.69
CA ALA A 13 -24.03 -9.90 33.26
C ALA A 13 -23.31 -9.58 31.94
N LEU A 14 -24.02 -8.97 30.99
CA LEU A 14 -23.50 -8.60 29.68
C LEU A 14 -22.40 -7.52 29.77
N VAL A 15 -22.60 -6.50 30.61
CA VAL A 15 -21.60 -5.45 30.86
C VAL A 15 -20.33 -6.01 31.52
N VAL A 16 -20.49 -6.94 32.47
CA VAL A 16 -19.34 -7.59 33.15
C VAL A 16 -18.52 -8.44 32.17
N THR A 17 -19.17 -9.19 31.27
CA THR A 17 -18.46 -9.97 30.24
C THR A 17 -17.70 -9.11 29.24
N VAL A 18 -18.23 -7.94 28.87
CA VAL A 18 -17.54 -7.01 27.96
C VAL A 18 -16.30 -6.43 28.63
N LEU A 19 -16.39 -6.05 29.91
CA LEU A 19 -15.26 -5.50 30.67
C LEU A 19 -14.13 -6.52 30.90
N LEU A 20 -14.44 -7.81 31.06
CA LEU A 20 -13.44 -8.85 31.27
C LEU A 20 -12.70 -9.29 29.98
N SER A 21 -13.25 -8.99 28.80
CA SER A 21 -12.67 -9.41 27.51
C SER A 21 -11.55 -8.49 26.97
N GLY A 22 -11.27 -7.35 27.62
CA GLY A 22 -10.32 -6.34 27.14
C GLY A 22 -8.84 -6.58 27.47
N GLY A 23 -8.48 -7.68 28.15
CA GLY A 23 -7.18 -7.80 28.84
C GLY A 23 -6.11 -8.72 28.25
N ALA A 24 -6.22 -9.21 27.01
CA ALA A 24 -5.38 -10.33 26.57
C ALA A 24 -4.54 -10.08 25.30
N TRP A 25 -3.77 -8.99 25.21
CA TRP A 25 -2.70 -8.88 24.19
C TRP A 25 -1.53 -8.02 24.70
N ALA A 26 -0.61 -8.66 25.43
CA ALA A 26 0.77 -8.19 25.54
C ALA A 26 1.67 -9.36 25.17
N GLN A 27 1.94 -9.53 23.87
CA GLN A 27 3.00 -10.43 23.44
C GLN A 27 4.33 -9.72 23.71
N GLU A 28 5.06 -10.20 24.70
CA GLU A 28 6.45 -9.82 24.92
C GLU A 28 7.28 -10.46 23.80
N VAL A 29 7.72 -9.64 22.85
CA VAL A 29 8.64 -10.06 21.79
C VAL A 29 10.03 -10.11 22.40
N THR A 30 10.53 -11.31 22.66
CA THR A 30 11.93 -11.52 23.03
C THR A 30 12.79 -11.30 21.80
N GLU A 31 13.47 -10.15 21.71
CA GLU A 31 14.50 -9.91 20.70
C GLU A 31 15.77 -10.69 21.10
N GLU A 32 16.12 -11.73 20.33
CA GLU A 32 17.47 -12.32 20.39
C GLU A 32 18.46 -11.36 19.72
N GLU A 33 19.33 -10.72 20.51
CA GLU A 33 20.43 -9.89 20.00
C GLU A 33 21.49 -10.78 19.33
N LEU A 34 21.45 -10.82 18.00
CA LEU A 34 22.55 -11.34 17.19
C LEU A 34 23.80 -10.47 17.38
N PRO A 35 25.01 -11.04 17.51
CA PRO A 35 26.23 -10.28 17.73
C PRO A 35 26.58 -9.46 16.49
N THR A 36 26.17 -8.20 16.48
CA THR A 36 26.61 -7.24 15.47
C THR A 36 27.91 -6.57 15.90
N ARG A 37 28.79 -6.36 14.91
CA ARG A 37 30.09 -5.72 15.07
C ARG A 37 29.92 -4.36 15.77
N LYS A 38 30.62 -4.14 16.88
CA LYS A 38 30.63 -2.86 17.62
C LYS A 38 31.11 -1.74 16.69
N VAL A 39 30.16 -0.99 16.14
CA VAL A 39 30.42 0.31 15.50
C VAL A 39 30.45 1.35 16.61
N ASP A 40 31.44 2.24 16.61
CA ASP A 40 31.57 3.30 17.61
C ASP A 40 30.30 4.15 17.69
N ARG A 41 29.59 4.02 18.80
CA ARG A 41 28.29 4.65 19.09
C ARG A 41 28.33 6.18 19.15
N LYS A 42 29.51 6.80 18.98
CA LYS A 42 29.74 8.25 19.04
C LYS A 42 29.58 8.98 17.70
N VAL A 43 29.40 8.27 16.59
CA VAL A 43 29.07 8.91 15.31
C VAL A 43 27.57 9.16 15.29
N LYS A 44 27.15 10.42 15.53
CA LYS A 44 25.78 10.84 15.18
C LYS A 44 25.67 10.77 13.66
N GLU A 45 25.06 9.72 13.15
CA GLU A 45 24.67 9.68 11.74
C GLU A 45 23.75 10.86 11.47
N ASP A 46 24.16 11.73 10.54
CA ASP A 46 23.30 12.78 10.03
C ASP A 46 22.23 12.13 9.15
N ILE A 47 21.15 11.67 9.79
CA ILE A 47 20.02 10.96 9.16
C ILE A 47 19.47 11.78 7.98
N ARG A 48 19.59 13.10 8.02
CA ARG A 48 19.12 14.01 6.96
C ARG A 48 20.01 14.01 5.73
N ARG A 49 21.30 13.73 5.87
CA ARG A 49 22.30 13.76 4.78
C ARG A 49 22.51 12.40 4.14
N ASN A 50 22.22 11.32 4.88
CA ASN A 50 22.41 9.95 4.44
C ASN A 50 21.14 9.28 3.86
N GLN A 51 20.00 9.97 3.84
CA GLN A 51 18.82 9.44 3.14
C GLN A 51 18.99 9.68 1.63
N PRO A 52 18.97 8.62 0.79
CA PRO A 52 18.95 8.80 -0.65
C PRO A 52 17.69 9.58 -1.02
N ASP A 53 17.80 10.57 -1.90
CA ASP A 53 16.69 11.38 -2.39
C ASP A 53 15.56 10.48 -2.90
N LYS A 54 14.55 10.28 -2.05
CA LYS A 54 13.45 9.37 -2.32
C LYS A 54 12.51 10.07 -3.29
N LYS A 55 12.65 9.80 -4.59
CA LYS A 55 11.69 10.27 -5.59
C LYS A 55 10.29 9.80 -5.18
N GLU A 56 9.37 10.74 -4.95
CA GLU A 56 7.99 10.43 -4.59
C GLU A 56 7.25 9.78 -5.78
N ILE A 57 7.24 8.45 -5.82
CA ILE A 57 6.51 7.69 -6.85
C ILE A 57 5.05 7.51 -6.41
N SER A 58 4.13 7.87 -7.30
CA SER A 58 2.69 7.73 -7.06
C SER A 58 2.19 6.35 -7.47
N TYR A 59 1.46 5.65 -6.61
CA TYR A 59 0.98 4.31 -6.93
C TYR A 59 -0.41 4.31 -7.59
N ILE A 60 -0.55 3.58 -8.69
CA ILE A 60 -1.83 3.28 -9.33
C ILE A 60 -2.16 1.81 -9.08
N TYR A 61 -3.20 1.57 -8.29
CA TYR A 61 -3.63 0.22 -7.95
C TYR A 61 -4.49 -0.38 -9.05
N VAL A 62 -4.15 -1.59 -9.50
CA VAL A 62 -4.95 -2.36 -10.45
C VAL A 62 -5.52 -3.62 -9.81
N LYS A 63 -6.67 -4.07 -10.32
CA LYS A 63 -7.28 -5.35 -9.91
C LYS A 63 -6.63 -6.54 -10.59
N ASP A 64 -6.32 -6.39 -11.88
CA ASP A 64 -5.79 -7.45 -12.72
C ASP A 64 -4.39 -7.11 -13.22
N GLY A 65 -3.45 -8.02 -13.00
CA GLY A 65 -2.07 -7.91 -13.47
C GLY A 65 -1.87 -8.24 -14.94
N ARG A 66 -2.92 -8.74 -15.61
CA ARG A 66 -2.84 -9.26 -16.99
C ARG A 66 -2.26 -8.26 -17.98
N LYS A 67 -2.53 -6.96 -17.82
CA LYS A 67 -2.02 -5.90 -18.72
C LYS A 67 -0.69 -5.27 -18.28
N LEU A 68 -0.13 -5.70 -17.16
CA LEU A 68 1.06 -5.10 -16.57
C LEU A 68 2.25 -6.01 -16.69
N LEU A 69 3.28 -5.53 -17.40
CA LEU A 69 4.56 -6.22 -17.58
C LEU A 69 5.38 -6.21 -16.29
N TYR A 70 4.88 -6.90 -15.26
CA TYR A 70 5.61 -7.10 -14.01
C TYR A 70 6.90 -7.86 -14.26
N GLY A 71 8.00 -7.37 -13.68
CA GLY A 71 9.35 -7.91 -13.87
C GLY A 71 10.08 -7.34 -15.09
N ASN A 72 9.38 -6.65 -16.00
CA ASN A 72 10.01 -6.05 -17.16
C ASN A 72 10.64 -4.69 -16.82
N ARG A 73 11.97 -4.62 -16.85
CA ARG A 73 12.72 -3.39 -16.53
C ARG A 73 12.31 -2.19 -17.38
N CYS A 74 12.06 -2.40 -18.68
CA CYS A 74 11.62 -1.33 -19.60
C CYS A 74 10.27 -0.75 -19.16
N ALA A 75 9.33 -1.60 -18.77
CA ALA A 75 8.02 -1.15 -18.30
C ALA A 75 8.10 -0.35 -16.99
N ILE A 76 8.92 -0.83 -16.04
CA ILE A 76 9.13 -0.16 -14.75
C ILE A 76 9.72 1.22 -14.98
N GLU A 77 10.79 1.32 -15.78
CA GLU A 77 11.47 2.57 -16.09
C GLU A 77 10.54 3.60 -16.77
N VAL A 78 9.70 3.16 -17.72
CA VAL A 78 8.70 4.04 -18.35
C VAL A 78 7.75 4.65 -17.32
N THR A 79 7.25 3.84 -16.38
CA THR A 79 6.34 4.32 -15.35
C THR A 79 7.05 5.22 -14.32
N HIS A 80 8.24 4.83 -13.86
CA HIS A 80 9.07 5.61 -12.94
C HIS A 80 9.48 6.97 -13.50
N ASN A 81 9.83 7.03 -14.79
CA ASN A 81 10.12 8.30 -15.49
C ASN A 81 8.91 9.24 -15.56
N MET A 82 7.70 8.68 -15.48
CA MET A 82 6.47 9.45 -15.38
C MET A 82 6.05 9.76 -13.93
N GLY A 83 6.78 9.24 -12.94
CA GLY A 83 6.52 9.50 -11.52
C GLY A 83 5.40 8.65 -10.94
N PHE A 84 5.07 7.53 -11.56
CA PHE A 84 4.07 6.60 -11.03
C PHE A 84 4.48 5.14 -11.20
N GLU A 85 3.83 4.24 -10.47
CA GLU A 85 4.05 2.79 -10.62
C GLU A 85 2.73 2.03 -10.48
N TYR A 86 2.58 0.96 -11.26
CA TYR A 86 1.40 0.10 -11.16
C TYR A 86 1.57 -0.97 -10.10
N VAL A 87 0.65 -1.00 -9.14
CA VAL A 87 0.67 -1.98 -8.04
C VAL A 87 -0.51 -2.92 -8.14
N LEU A 88 -0.22 -4.21 -8.10
CA LEU A 88 -1.20 -5.29 -8.06
C LEU A 88 -1.70 -5.44 -6.63
N GLU A 89 -2.99 -5.25 -6.43
CA GLU A 89 -3.57 -5.50 -5.12
C GLU A 89 -3.93 -6.98 -4.99
N HIS A 90 -3.23 -7.70 -4.10
CA HIS A 90 -3.40 -9.14 -3.89
C HIS A 90 -4.80 -9.55 -3.39
N ARG A 91 -5.59 -8.61 -2.83
CA ARG A 91 -6.93 -8.90 -2.29
C ARG A 91 -7.94 -7.81 -2.68
N PRO A 92 -8.40 -7.78 -3.94
CA PRO A 92 -9.14 -6.65 -4.46
C PRO A 92 -10.57 -6.45 -3.90
N GLY A 93 -11.03 -7.24 -2.93
CA GLY A 93 -12.44 -7.28 -2.51
C GLY A 93 -12.73 -7.39 -1.00
N GLN A 94 -11.74 -7.21 -0.11
CA GLN A 94 -11.99 -7.44 1.33
C GLN A 94 -12.90 -6.40 2.02
N SER A 95 -13.13 -5.22 1.41
CA SER A 95 -14.03 -4.21 1.98
C SER A 95 -14.43 -3.12 0.96
N VAL A 96 -15.66 -2.62 1.07
CA VAL A 96 -16.14 -1.44 0.32
C VAL A 96 -15.29 -0.20 0.62
N LYS A 97 -14.85 -0.03 1.88
CA LYS A 97 -13.96 1.08 2.29
C LYS A 97 -12.62 1.04 1.54
N THR A 98 -12.07 -0.17 1.35
CA THR A 98 -10.83 -0.40 0.57
C THR A 98 -11.03 -0.05 -0.90
N GLY A 99 -12.17 -0.44 -1.49
CA GLY A 99 -12.52 -0.09 -2.86
C GLY A 99 -12.64 1.42 -3.09
N TRP A 100 -13.31 2.14 -2.20
CA TRP A 100 -13.48 3.59 -2.30
C TRP A 100 -12.16 4.34 -2.11
N ARG A 101 -11.32 3.91 -1.14
CA ARG A 101 -9.97 4.44 -0.96
C ARG A 101 -9.12 4.27 -2.22
N ARG A 102 -9.19 3.09 -2.86
CA ARG A 102 -8.49 2.82 -4.12
C ARG A 102 -8.96 3.74 -5.24
N PHE A 103 -10.28 3.90 -5.38
CA PHE A 103 -10.87 4.77 -6.40
C PHE A 103 -10.38 6.21 -6.21
N LYS A 104 -10.47 6.75 -4.99
CA LYS A 104 -10.00 8.11 -4.67
C LYS A 104 -8.50 8.28 -4.94
N ASN A 105 -7.66 7.35 -4.49
CA ASN A 105 -6.22 7.41 -4.74
C ASN A 105 -5.91 7.39 -6.25
N ASN A 106 -6.49 6.44 -6.98
CA ASN A 106 -6.26 6.33 -8.42
C ASN A 106 -6.78 7.56 -9.17
N LEU A 107 -7.93 8.11 -8.76
CA LEU A 107 -8.46 9.34 -9.33
C LEU A 107 -7.49 10.49 -9.10
N TRP A 108 -7.01 10.68 -7.87
CA TRP A 108 -6.04 11.71 -7.52
C TRP A 108 -4.75 11.60 -8.32
N VAL A 109 -4.14 10.42 -8.37
CA VAL A 109 -2.89 10.18 -9.12
C VAL A 109 -3.10 10.42 -10.62
N LYS A 110 -4.20 9.92 -11.20
CA LYS A 110 -4.51 10.15 -12.62
C LYS A 110 -4.74 11.62 -12.91
N THR A 111 -5.46 12.34 -12.05
CA THR A 111 -5.67 13.78 -12.19
C THR A 111 -4.33 14.52 -12.12
N LYS A 112 -3.47 14.21 -11.15
CA LYS A 112 -2.10 14.76 -11.05
C LYS A 112 -1.30 14.48 -12.33
N LEU A 113 -1.40 13.28 -12.92
CA LEU A 113 -0.72 12.94 -14.17
C LEU A 113 -1.26 13.72 -15.37
N VAL A 114 -2.58 13.93 -15.44
CA VAL A 114 -3.19 14.77 -16.48
C VAL A 114 -2.66 16.20 -16.41
N PHE A 115 -2.50 16.76 -15.20
CA PHE A 115 -1.96 18.12 -15.04
C PHE A 115 -0.45 18.22 -15.25
N THR A 116 0.33 17.22 -14.84
CA THR A 116 1.81 17.28 -14.93
C THR A 116 2.37 16.78 -16.26
N LYS A 117 1.71 15.81 -16.92
CA LYS A 117 2.18 15.16 -18.16
C LYS A 117 1.21 15.33 -19.34
N GLY A 118 0.03 15.91 -19.11
CA GLY A 118 -0.99 16.17 -20.13
C GLY A 118 -2.05 15.07 -20.22
N PRO A 119 -3.25 15.36 -20.81
CA PRO A 119 -4.36 14.40 -20.86
C PRO A 119 -4.08 13.10 -21.65
N TRP A 120 -3.08 13.12 -22.53
CA TRP A 120 -2.67 11.98 -23.36
C TRP A 120 -1.62 11.09 -22.71
N TRP A 121 -1.26 11.33 -21.43
CA TRP A 121 -0.25 10.55 -20.70
C TRP A 121 -0.50 9.04 -20.81
N LYS A 122 -1.77 8.61 -20.72
CA LYS A 122 -2.15 7.20 -20.77
C LYS A 122 -1.87 6.58 -22.14
N ALA A 123 -2.08 7.32 -23.22
CA ALA A 123 -1.79 6.85 -24.58
C ALA A 123 -0.28 6.69 -24.78
N THR A 124 0.51 7.66 -24.30
CA THR A 124 1.97 7.62 -24.33
C THR A 124 2.52 6.42 -23.54
N VAL A 125 2.05 6.21 -22.31
CA VAL A 125 2.42 5.05 -21.48
C VAL A 125 2.11 3.75 -22.21
N ASN A 126 0.88 3.59 -22.71
CA ASN A 126 0.46 2.36 -23.37
C ASN A 126 1.29 2.07 -24.63
N LYS A 127 1.63 3.11 -25.41
CA LYS A 127 2.51 2.97 -26.57
C LYS A 127 3.90 2.46 -26.16
N ARG A 128 4.51 3.08 -25.16
CA ARG A 128 5.83 2.69 -24.63
C ARG A 128 5.82 1.29 -24.01
N LEU A 129 4.78 0.94 -23.26
CA LEU A 129 4.62 -0.41 -22.72
C LEU A 129 4.48 -1.46 -23.82
N LYS A 130 3.76 -1.14 -24.91
CA LYS A 130 3.66 -2.03 -26.08
C LYS A 130 4.99 -2.19 -26.80
N GLU A 131 5.79 -1.12 -26.89
CA GLU A 131 7.17 -1.18 -27.40
C GLU A 131 8.04 -2.08 -26.50
N CYS A 132 7.96 -1.93 -25.17
CA CYS A 132 8.66 -2.80 -24.22
C CYS A 132 8.25 -4.28 -24.37
N ALA A 133 6.94 -4.56 -24.47
CA ALA A 133 6.42 -5.92 -24.69
C ALA A 133 6.97 -6.54 -25.98
N ARG A 134 7.01 -5.78 -27.07
CA ARG A 134 7.57 -6.22 -28.36
C ARG A 134 9.06 -6.52 -28.28
N ALA A 135 9.83 -5.65 -27.61
CA ALA A 135 11.29 -5.79 -27.51
C ALA A 135 11.71 -6.96 -26.61
N SER A 136 10.94 -7.23 -25.55
CA SER A 136 11.22 -8.30 -24.59
C SER A 136 10.61 -9.66 -24.97
N GLY A 137 9.69 -9.69 -25.94
CA GLY A 137 8.91 -10.89 -26.25
C GLY A 137 7.80 -11.18 -25.24
N ASP A 138 7.60 -10.33 -24.22
CA ASP A 138 6.48 -10.39 -23.27
C ASP A 138 5.17 -9.93 -23.93
N PHE A 139 4.74 -10.62 -24.98
CA PHE A 139 3.47 -10.36 -25.63
C PHE A 139 2.33 -10.73 -24.70
N ARG A 140 1.53 -9.72 -24.35
CA ARG A 140 0.26 -9.91 -23.66
C ARG A 140 -0.84 -9.59 -24.66
N GLY A 141 -1.59 -10.64 -25.03
CA GLY A 141 -2.59 -10.66 -26.10
C GLY A 141 -3.62 -9.53 -26.06
#